data_AF-A0A382ZUX7-F1
#
_entry.id   AF-A0A382ZUX7-F1
#
_cell.length_a   1.000
_cell.length_b   1.000
_cell.length_c   1.000
_cell.angle_alpha   90.00
_cell.angle_beta   90.00
_cell.angle_gamma   90.00
#
_symmetry.space_group_name_H-M   'P 1'
#
loop_
_entity.id
_entity.type
_entity.pdbx_description
1 polymer ?
#
loop_
_entity_poly.entity_id
_entity_poly.type
_entity_poly.pdbx_seq_one_letter_code
_entity_poly.pdbx_strand_id
1 'polypeptide(L)' 'MLGQGIYEKSIFFKSTGGYQITNTCNTWVAEALETSGVPVDSFLTLTAGSVLRQTKKAVLEYKCCLD' A
#
# COMPACT_ATOMS: atom_id res chain seq x y z
N MET A 1 0.90 14.34 -26.75
CA MET A 1 1.89 13.25 -26.89
C MET A 1 2.14 12.68 -25.50
N LEU A 2 2.04 11.37 -25.29
CA LEU A 2 2.56 10.72 -24.08
C LEU A 2 4.08 10.80 -24.23
N GLY A 3 4.79 11.48 -23.34
CA GLY A 3 6.23 11.70 -23.50
C GLY A 3 7.03 10.40 -23.66
N GLN A 4 8.33 10.53 -23.93
CA GLN A 4 9.22 9.38 -23.98
C GLN A 4 9.22 8.68 -22.62
N GLY A 5 8.77 7.42 -22.58
CA GLY A 5 8.75 6.63 -21.36
C GLY A 5 10.17 6.40 -20.82
N ILE A 6 10.29 6.09 -19.54
CA ILE A 6 11.59 5.79 -18.89
C ILE A 6 12.26 4.50 -19.42
N TYR A 7 11.58 3.76 -20.28
CA TYR A 7 12.08 2.54 -20.92
C TYR A 7 12.13 2.72 -22.44
N GLU A 8 13.24 2.28 -23.06
CA GLU A 8 13.52 2.42 -24.49
C GLU A 8 12.41 1.84 -25.38
N LYS A 9 11.83 0.69 -24.96
CA LYS A 9 10.62 0.11 -25.55
C LYS A 9 9.50 0.16 -24.53
N SER A 10 8.84 1.31 -24.43
CA SER A 10 7.68 1.47 -23.55
C SER A 10 6.50 0.67 -24.10
N ILE A 11 5.98 -0.24 -23.27
CA ILE A 11 4.72 -0.97 -23.51
C ILE A 11 3.54 -0.34 -22.75
N PHE A 12 3.73 0.87 -22.20
CA PHE A 12 2.70 1.57 -21.43
C PHE A 12 1.78 2.38 -22.34
N PHE A 13 0.47 2.29 -22.07
CA PHE A 13 -0.58 3.03 -22.77
C PHE A 13 -1.17 4.12 -21.88
N LYS A 14 -1.74 5.18 -22.48
CA LYS A 14 -2.46 6.21 -21.72
C LYS A 14 -3.69 5.59 -21.05
N SER A 15 -3.83 5.79 -19.74
CA SER A 15 -5.09 5.51 -19.06
C SER A 15 -6.21 6.41 -19.60
N THR A 16 -7.37 5.82 -19.88
CA THR A 16 -8.60 6.56 -20.19
C THR A 16 -9.35 6.99 -18.92
N GLY A 17 -9.02 6.41 -17.76
CA GLY A 17 -9.59 6.75 -16.45
C GLY A 17 -8.67 7.63 -15.59
N GLY A 18 -9.24 8.15 -14.50
CA GLY A 18 -8.51 8.93 -13.49
C GLY A 18 -7.80 8.05 -12.45
N TYR A 19 -6.79 8.63 -11.78
CA TYR A 19 -6.11 7.96 -10.68
C TYR A 19 -6.98 8.03 -9.41
N GLN A 20 -7.26 6.87 -8.80
CA GLN A 20 -7.91 6.81 -7.50
C GLN A 20 -6.85 6.70 -6.40
N ILE A 21 -6.76 7.74 -5.57
CA ILE A 21 -5.76 7.80 -4.49
C ILE A 21 -6.13 6.83 -3.37
N THR A 22 -7.41 6.71 -3.01
CA THR A 22 -7.86 6.00 -1.80
C THR A 22 -8.20 4.53 -2.03
N ASN A 23 -8.56 4.12 -3.25
CA ASN A 23 -8.96 2.74 -3.59
C ASN A 23 -7.82 1.97 -4.23
N THR A 24 -6.69 1.86 -3.52
CA THR A 24 -5.53 1.10 -3.99
C THR A 24 -5.47 -0.27 -3.34
N CYS A 25 -4.70 -1.20 -3.91
CA CYS A 25 -4.43 -2.48 -3.27
C CYS A 25 -3.78 -2.32 -1.88
N ASN A 26 -3.09 -1.22 -1.62
CA ASN A 26 -2.46 -0.94 -0.33
C ASN A 26 -3.52 -0.68 0.75
N THR A 27 -4.56 0.09 0.42
CA THR A 27 -5.70 0.34 1.31
C THR A 27 -6.41 -0.97 1.64
N TRP A 28 -6.71 -1.80 0.63
CA TRP A 28 -7.40 -3.08 0.83
C TRP A 28 -6.60 -4.05 1.71
N VAL A 29 -5.28 -4.13 1.53
CA VAL A 29 -4.42 -4.95 2.40
C VAL A 29 -4.41 -4.42 3.83
N ALA A 30 -4.37 -3.10 4.02
CA ALA A 30 -4.41 -2.49 5.34
C ALA A 30 -5.75 -2.75 6.06
N GLU A 31 -6.88 -2.61 5.35
CA GLU A 31 -8.22 -2.95 5.87
C GLU A 31 -8.34 -4.42 6.29
N ALA A 32 -7.79 -5.34 5.49
CA ALA A 32 -7.81 -6.76 5.81
C ALA A 32 -7.00 -7.07 7.09
N LEU A 33 -5.82 -6.46 7.23
CA LEU A 33 -4.97 -6.60 8.43
C LEU A 33 -5.65 -6.00 9.67
N GLU A 34 -6.18 -4.78 9.55
CA GLU A 34 -6.91 -4.11 10.63
C GLU A 34 -8.12 -4.93 11.09
N THR A 35 -8.92 -5.43 10.15
CA THR A 35 -10.10 -6.27 10.43
C THR A 35 -9.71 -7.59 11.10
N SER A 36 -8.50 -8.11 10.84
CA SER A 36 -7.98 -9.31 11.50
C SER A 36 -7.40 -9.06 12.91
N GLY A 37 -7.42 -7.81 13.39
CA GLY A 37 -6.93 -7.44 14.72
C GLY A 37 -5.45 -7.07 14.79
N VAL A 38 -4.79 -6.86 13.63
CA VAL A 38 -3.42 -6.34 13.59
C VAL A 38 -3.47 -4.83 13.84
N PRO A 39 -2.62 -4.25 14.71
CA PRO A 39 -2.61 -2.82 15.03
C PRO A 39 -2.00 -2.00 13.88
N VAL A 40 -2.72 -1.95 12.76
CA VAL A 40 -2.45 -1.11 11.59
C VAL A 40 -3.66 -0.20 11.37
N ASP A 41 -3.42 1.00 10.87
CA ASP A 41 -4.45 1.94 10.45
C ASP A 41 -4.61 1.87 8.92
N SER A 42 -5.82 1.54 8.46
CA SER A 42 -6.15 1.50 7.03
C SER A 42 -6.38 2.87 6.41
N PHE A 43 -6.71 3.89 7.22
CA PHE A 43 -6.98 5.23 6.77
C PHE A 43 -5.72 5.86 6.16
N LEU A 44 -5.82 6.26 4.88
CA LEU A 44 -4.71 6.85 4.12
C LEU A 44 -3.44 5.98 4.05
N THR A 45 -3.57 4.65 4.12
CA THR A 45 -2.47 3.72 3.80
C THR A 45 -2.33 3.55 2.28
N LEU A 46 -1.80 4.61 1.65
CA LEU A 46 -1.77 4.75 0.19
C LEU A 46 -0.62 4.02 -0.49
N THR A 47 0.46 3.74 0.24
CA THR A 47 1.70 3.17 -0.30
C THR A 47 2.04 1.84 0.35
N ALA A 48 2.64 0.94 -0.42
CA ALA A 48 3.15 -0.33 0.10
C ALA A 48 4.16 -0.12 1.24
N GLY A 49 4.97 0.93 1.16
CA GLY A 49 5.90 1.29 2.23
C GLY A 49 5.20 1.65 3.55
N SER A 50 4.01 2.26 3.49
CA SER A 50 3.20 2.53 4.68
C SER A 50 2.70 1.23 5.31
N VAL A 51 2.12 0.31 4.51
CA VAL A 51 1.67 -1.01 4.98
C VAL A 51 2.81 -1.76 5.68
N LEU A 52 3.97 -1.86 5.03
CA LEU A 52 5.12 -2.59 5.54
C LEU A 52 5.67 -1.97 6.83
N ARG A 53 5.68 -0.63 6.94
CA ARG A 53 6.14 0.06 8.16
C ARG A 53 5.21 -0.25 9.34
N GLN A 54 3.90 -0.18 9.15
CA GLN A 54 2.93 -0.47 10.20
C GLN A 54 2.99 -1.94 10.63
N THR A 55 3.06 -2.86 9.67
CA THR A 55 3.18 -4.30 9.96
C THR A 55 4.45 -4.63 10.76
N LYS A 56 5.58 -3.99 10.44
CA LYS A 56 6.82 -4.15 11.23
C LYS A 56 6.64 -3.65 12.67
N LYS A 57 5.96 -2.53 12.87
CA LYS A 57 5.65 -2.01 14.21
C LYS A 57 4.75 -2.98 14.98
N ALA A 58 3.69 -3.50 14.35
CA ALA A 58 2.80 -4.49 14.94
C ALA A 58 3.54 -5.75 15.39
N VAL A 59 4.45 -6.28 14.57
CA VAL A 59 5.28 -7.43 14.94
C VAL A 59 6.14 -7.16 16.18
N LEU A 60 6.71 -5.96 16.30
CA LEU A 60 7.53 -5.58 17.47
C LEU A 60 6.68 -5.48 18.74
N GLU A 61 5.46 -4.94 18.63
CA GLU A 61 4.51 -4.86 19.73
C GLU A 61 4.15 -6.25 20.26
N TYR A 62 3.82 -7.20 19.37
CA TYR A 62 3.51 -8.57 19.78
C TYR A 62 4.70 -9.30 20.41
N LYS A 63 5.93 -9.10 19.89
CA LYS A 63 7.13 -9.73 20.47
C LYS A 63 7.38 -9.28 21.90
N CYS A 64 7.16 -8.00 22.21
CA CYS A 64 7.28 -7.47 23.57
C CYS A 64 6.33 -8.14 24.58
N CYS A 65 5.22 -8.71 24.10
CA CYS A 65 4.22 -9.37 24.93
C CYS A 65 4.38 -10.90 24.99
N LEU A 66 5.38 -11.46 24.30
CA LEU A 66 5.67 -12.90 24.26
C LEU A 66 6.90 -13.29 25.09
N ASP A 67 7.69 -12.32 25.56
CA ASP A 67 8.78 -12.48 26.54
C ASP A 67 8.26 -12.25 27.98
#